data_AF-A0A956F5R9-F1
#
_entry.id   AF-A0A956F5R9-F1
#
_cell.length_a   1.000
_cell.length_b   1.000
_cell.length_c   1.000
_cell.angle_alpha   90.00
_cell.angle_beta   90.00
_cell.angle_gamma   90.00
#
_symmetry.space_group_name_H-M   'P 1'
#
loop_
_entity.id
_entity.type
_entity.pdbx_description
1 polymer ?
#
loop_
_entity_poly.entity_id
_entity_poly.type
_entity_poly.pdbx_seq_one_letter_code
_entity_poly.pdbx_strand_id
1 'polypeptide(L)'
;MEVVSYPRVAIEYCTQCRWLLRASWLAQELLTTFPVEFGELALVPGTGGVFKVSYQESAGGEAELLFSRADVGRFPEPKEIKQLLRDRVDPERDLGHSDRK
;
A
#
# COMPACT_ATOMS: atom_id res chain seq x y z
N MET A 1 18.78 -15.78 -2.22
CA MET A 1 17.48 -15.79 -2.94
C MET A 1 16.55 -15.02 -2.03
N GLU A 2 16.12 -13.82 -2.42
CA GLU A 2 15.13 -13.06 -1.64
C GLU A 2 13.80 -13.79 -1.74
N VAL A 3 13.31 -14.30 -0.61
CA VAL A 3 12.01 -14.95 -0.54
C VAL A 3 10.98 -13.87 -0.22
N VAL A 4 10.43 -13.28 -1.27
CA VAL A 4 9.29 -12.36 -1.16
C VAL A 4 8.06 -13.18 -0.77
N SER A 5 7.38 -12.75 0.29
CA SER A 5 6.15 -13.41 0.75
C SER A 5 4.93 -12.71 0.17
N TYR A 6 4.00 -13.49 -0.38
CA TYR A 6 2.82 -12.99 -1.07
C TYR A 6 1.54 -13.20 -0.24
N PRO A 7 0.51 -12.35 -0.39
CA PRO A 7 0.45 -11.19 -1.28
C PRO A 7 1.31 -10.02 -0.76
N ARG A 8 1.85 -9.22 -1.69
CA ARG A 8 2.82 -8.16 -1.42
C ARG A 8 2.20 -6.79 -1.65
N VAL A 9 2.39 -5.88 -0.68
CA VAL A 9 2.08 -4.46 -0.82
C VAL A 9 3.37 -3.67 -0.88
N ALA A 10 3.52 -2.77 -1.86
CA ALA A 10 4.71 -1.91 -1.95
C ALA A 10 4.32 -0.43 -1.95
N ILE A 11 5.02 0.36 -1.14
CA ILE A 11 4.91 1.82 -1.12
C ILE A 11 6.22 2.40 -1.65
N GLU A 12 6.22 2.85 -2.90
CA GLU A 12 7.35 3.56 -3.50
C GLU A 12 7.30 5.03 -3.10
N TYR A 13 8.35 5.57 -2.49
CA TYR A 13 8.36 6.93 -1.95
C TYR A 13 9.62 7.72 -2.33
N CYS A 14 9.44 9.02 -2.61
CA CYS A 14 10.54 9.94 -2.86
C CYS A 14 11.39 10.19 -1.61
N THR A 15 12.64 9.73 -1.64
CA THR A 15 13.63 9.94 -0.57
C THR A 15 14.07 11.39 -0.46
N GLN A 16 14.32 12.06 -1.60
CA GLN A 16 14.71 13.47 -1.68
C GLN A 16 13.65 14.42 -1.11
N CYS A 17 12.39 14.00 -1.15
CA CYS A 17 11.24 14.76 -0.69
C CYS A 17 10.95 14.58 0.81
N ARG A 18 11.73 13.73 1.49
CA ARG A 18 11.55 13.34 2.91
C ARG A 18 10.17 12.73 3.20
N TRP A 19 9.65 11.92 2.27
CA TRP A 19 8.34 11.28 2.43
C TRP A 19 8.36 9.94 3.15
N LEU A 20 9.53 9.50 3.66
CA LEU A 20 9.65 8.27 4.45
C LEU A 20 8.62 8.23 5.59
N LEU A 21 8.50 9.29 6.39
CA LEU A 21 7.56 9.32 7.52
C LEU A 21 6.10 9.08 7.09
N ARG A 22 5.71 9.63 5.94
CA ARG A 22 4.36 9.45 5.41
C ARG A 22 4.14 8.02 4.89
N ALA A 23 5.14 7.47 4.19
CA ALA A 23 5.11 6.09 3.71
C ALA A 23 5.07 5.10 4.88
N SER A 24 5.90 5.31 5.91
CA SER A 24 5.94 4.51 7.13
C SER A 24 4.65 4.60 7.94
N TRP A 25 4.03 5.78 8.04
CA TRP A 25 2.74 5.93 8.70
C TRP A 25 1.65 5.14 7.96
N LEU A 26 1.55 5.27 6.63
CA LEU A 26 0.61 4.48 5.84
C LEU A 26 0.87 2.98 5.99
N ALA A 27 2.14 2.55 5.99
CA ALA A 27 2.49 1.16 6.24
C ALA A 27 1.99 0.66 7.61
N GLN A 28 2.15 1.45 8.67
CA GLN A 28 1.65 1.12 10.01
C GLN A 28 0.13 1.01 10.04
N GLU A 29 -0.57 1.95 9.38
CA GLU A 29 -2.03 1.90 9.23
C GLU A 29 -2.49 0.61 8.55
N LEU A 30 -1.78 0.18 7.51
CA LEU A 30 -2.11 -1.05 6.77
C LEU A 30 -1.80 -2.31 7.57
N LEU A 31 -0.62 -2.42 8.17
CA LEU A 31 -0.24 -3.59 8.99
C LEU A 31 -1.08 -3.71 10.28
N THR A 32 -1.59 -2.59 10.80
CA THR A 32 -2.54 -2.61 11.93
C THR A 32 -3.92 -3.11 11.49
N THR A 33 -4.33 -2.82 10.25
CA THR A 33 -5.64 -3.20 9.71
C THR A 33 -5.64 -4.63 9.16
N PHE A 34 -4.52 -5.06 8.57
CA PHE A 34 -4.32 -6.36 7.92
C PHE A 34 -3.08 -7.05 8.51
N PRO A 35 -3.19 -7.63 9.73
CA PRO A 35 -2.04 -8.15 10.44
C PRO A 35 -1.48 -9.46 9.85
N VAL A 36 -2.29 -10.21 9.09
CA VAL A 36 -1.92 -11.57 8.62
C VAL A 36 -2.21 -11.83 7.15
N GLU A 37 -2.91 -10.91 6.49
CA GLU A 37 -3.38 -11.07 5.11
C GLU A 37 -2.29 -10.77 4.08
N PHE A 38 -1.26 -10.01 4.47
CA PHE A 38 -0.09 -9.74 3.63
C PHE A 38 1.04 -10.70 3.96
N GLY A 39 1.70 -11.21 2.93
CA GLY A 39 2.99 -11.88 3.11
C GLY A 39 4.08 -10.87 3.47
N GLU A 40 4.08 -9.69 2.82
CA GLU A 40 4.96 -8.58 3.18
C GLU A 40 4.38 -7.21 2.81
N LEU A 41 4.88 -6.18 3.49
CA LEU A 41 4.77 -4.79 3.07
C LEU A 41 6.18 -4.20 2.91
N ALA A 42 6.47 -3.69 1.71
CA ALA A 42 7.76 -3.10 1.38
C ALA A 42 7.69 -1.57 1.28
N LEU A 43 8.62 -0.88 1.94
CA LEU A 43 8.91 0.53 1.68
C LEU A 43 10.03 0.60 0.64
N VAL A 44 9.73 1.10 -0.56
CA VAL A 44 10.65 1.11 -1.69
C VAL A 44 11.18 2.54 -1.91
N PRO A 45 12.49 2.79 -1.73
CA PRO A 45 13.08 4.09 -1.99
C PRO A 45 13.00 4.46 -3.49
N GLY A 46 12.51 5.66 -3.79
CA GLY A 46 12.47 6.23 -5.12
C GLY A 46 12.89 7.70 -5.15
N THR A 47 12.77 8.32 -6.32
CA THR A 47 13.15 9.73 -6.59
C THR A 47 12.09 10.45 -7.40
N GLY A 48 12.27 11.76 -7.65
CA GLY A 48 11.43 12.50 -8.61
C GLY A 48 9.98 12.72 -8.17
N GLY A 49 9.72 12.85 -6.86
CA GLY A 49 8.38 13.12 -6.35
C GLY A 49 7.42 11.93 -6.46
N VAL A 50 7.94 10.70 -6.58
CA VAL A 50 7.13 9.48 -6.59
C VAL A 50 6.48 9.22 -5.23
N PHE A 51 5.19 8.88 -5.27
CA PHE A 51 4.49 8.23 -4.17
C PHE A 51 3.45 7.30 -4.78
N LYS A 52 3.70 6.00 -4.76
CA LYS A 52 2.84 4.97 -5.35
C LYS A 52 2.57 3.86 -4.36
N VAL A 53 1.38 3.29 -4.44
CA VAL A 53 1.00 2.08 -3.72
C VAL A 53 0.64 1.01 -4.74
N SER A 54 1.26 -0.17 -4.64
CA SER A 54 0.96 -1.30 -5.51
C SER A 54 0.69 -2.57 -4.71
N TYR A 55 -0.05 -3.48 -5.33
CA TYR A 55 -0.43 -4.78 -4.81
C TYR A 55 -0.04 -5.88 -5.81
N GLN A 56 0.53 -6.96 -5.31
CA GLN A 56 0.90 -8.12 -6.12
C GLN A 56 0.42 -9.38 -5.40
N GLU A 57 -0.45 -10.14 -6.04
CA GLU A 57 -1.11 -11.29 -5.42
C GLU A 57 -0.19 -12.51 -5.30
N SER A 58 0.64 -12.78 -6.31
CA SER A 58 1.44 -14.00 -6.38
C SER A 58 2.79 -13.80 -7.08
N ALA A 59 3.70 -14.75 -6.85
CA ALA A 59 5.00 -14.79 -7.52
C ALA A 59 4.82 -14.94 -9.03
N GLY A 60 5.41 -14.02 -9.80
CA GLY A 60 5.30 -13.99 -11.26
C GLY A 60 4.05 -13.28 -11.80
N GLY A 61 3.14 -12.81 -10.94
CA GLY A 61 2.04 -11.92 -11.33
C GLY A 61 2.51 -10.49 -11.55
N GLU A 62 1.74 -9.70 -12.31
CA GLU A 62 1.98 -8.27 -12.46
C GLU A 62 1.59 -7.52 -11.18
N ALA A 63 2.34 -6.46 -10.85
CA ALA A 63 1.98 -5.59 -9.72
C ALA A 63 0.91 -4.59 -10.18
N GLU A 64 -0.24 -4.64 -9.54
CA GLU A 64 -1.34 -3.70 -9.78
C GLU A 64 -1.06 -2.37 -9.07
N LEU A 65 -1.18 -1.25 -9.79
CA LEU A 65 -1.10 0.08 -9.21
C LEU A 65 -2.44 0.44 -8.54
N LEU A 66 -2.42 0.58 -7.21
CA LEU A 66 -3.60 0.98 -6.44
C LEU A 66 -3.72 2.51 -6.33
N PHE A 67 -2.58 3.20 -6.24
CA PHE A 67 -2.55 4.66 -6.11
C PHE A 67 -1.27 5.25 -6.67
N SER A 68 -1.39 6.42 -7.33
CA SER A 68 -0.27 7.24 -7.76
C SER A 68 -0.53 8.71 -7.44
N ARG A 69 0.38 9.33 -6.67
CA ARG A 69 0.32 10.77 -6.39
C ARG A 69 0.44 11.59 -7.67
N ALA A 70 1.17 11.11 -8.68
CA ALA A 70 1.29 11.82 -9.95
C ALA A 70 -0.07 11.91 -10.68
N ASP A 71 -0.90 10.87 -10.55
CA ASP A 71 -2.16 10.76 -11.27
C ASP A 71 -3.27 11.52 -10.52
N VAL A 72 -3.27 11.45 -9.19
CA VAL A 72 -4.33 12.04 -8.33
C VAL A 72 -3.98 13.47 -7.87
N GLY A 73 -2.70 13.87 -7.91
CA GLY A 73 -2.25 15.20 -7.48
C GLY A 73 -2.25 15.45 -5.97
N ARG A 74 -2.60 14.45 -5.16
CA ARG A 74 -2.54 14.47 -3.68
C ARG A 74 -1.92 13.19 -3.14
N PHE A 75 -1.66 13.16 -1.85
CA PHE A 75 -1.32 11.93 -1.14
C PHE A 75 -2.58 11.12 -0.84
N PRO A 76 -2.42 9.81 -0.61
CA PRO A 76 -3.57 9.01 -0.31
C PRO A 76 -4.10 9.25 1.10
N GLU A 77 -5.41 9.10 1.27
CA GLU A 77 -6.02 8.91 2.58
C GLU A 77 -5.87 7.44 2.99
N PRO A 78 -5.65 7.11 4.28
CA PRO A 78 -5.55 5.71 4.70
C PRO A 78 -6.80 4.90 4.35
N LYS A 79 -8.00 5.50 4.45
CA LYS A 79 -9.27 4.80 4.22
C LYS A 79 -9.38 4.25 2.79
N GLU A 80 -9.00 5.02 1.78
CA GLU A 80 -9.08 4.58 0.37
C GLU A 80 -8.13 3.41 0.10
N ILE A 81 -6.91 3.44 0.66
CA ILE A 81 -5.95 2.35 0.47
C ILE A 81 -6.39 1.09 1.22
N LYS A 82 -6.95 1.25 2.43
CA LYS A 82 -7.52 0.13 3.19
C LYS A 82 -8.67 -0.53 2.45
N GLN A 83 -9.58 0.25 1.87
CA GLN A 83 -10.71 -0.27 1.08
C GLN A 83 -10.22 -1.02 -0.16
N LEU A 84 -9.32 -0.42 -0.95
CA LEU A 84 -8.76 -1.07 -2.14
C LEU A 84 -8.06 -2.39 -1.81
N LEU A 85 -7.33 -2.45 -0.69
CA LEU A 85 -6.67 -3.69 -0.26
C LEU A 85 -7.68 -4.71 0.29
N ARG A 86 -8.66 -4.28 1.10
CA ARG A 86 -9.74 -5.15 1.62
C ARG A 86 -10.43 -5.89 0.48
N ASP A 87 -10.83 -5.17 -0.57
CA ASP A 87 -11.52 -5.73 -1.72
C ASP A 87 -10.70 -6.83 -2.44
N ARG A 88 -9.38 -6.91 -2.19
CA ARG A 88 -8.47 -7.91 -2.76
C ARG A 88 -8.11 -9.04 -1.81
N VAL A 89 -7.89 -8.74 -0.52
CA VAL A 89 -7.36 -9.74 0.43
C VAL A 89 -8.41 -10.33 1.38
N ASP A 90 -9.47 -9.58 1.68
CA ASP A 90 -10.56 -10.00 2.57
C ASP A 90 -11.86 -9.21 2.26
N PRO A 91 -12.56 -9.54 1.16
CA PRO A 91 -13.71 -8.76 0.67
C PRO A 91 -14.86 -8.61 1.69
N GLU A 92 -14.97 -9.54 2.64
CA GLU A 92 -16.05 -9.58 3.62
C GLU A 92 -15.71 -8.83 4.93
N ARG A 93 -14.47 -8.37 5.11
CA ARG A 93 -14.06 -7.60 6.29
C ARG A 93 -14.76 -6.25 6.36
N ASP A 94 -15.39 -5.98 7.50
CA ASP A 94 -15.88 -4.67 7.90
C ASP A 94 -14.70 -3.79 8.37
N LEU A 95 -14.49 -2.66 7.70
CA LEU A 95 -13.46 -1.68 8.08
C LEU A 95 -14.00 -0.57 9.02
N GLY A 96 -15.21 -0.75 9.54
CA GLY A 96 -15.86 0.13 10.51
C GLY A 96 -16.02 1.55 9.96
N HIS A 97 -15.36 2.51 10.60
CA HIS A 97 -15.40 3.91 10.17
C HIS A 97 -14.79 4.14 8.78
N SER A 98 -13.92 3.24 8.31
CA SER A 98 -13.31 3.40 6.98
C SER A 98 -14.28 3.05 5.84
N ASP A 99 -15.32 2.25 6.10
CA ASP A 99 -16.37 1.94 5.12
C ASP A 99 -17.48 3.00 5.08
N ARG A 100 -17.45 3.96 6.00
CA ARG A 100 -18.43 5.06 6.08
C ARG A 100 -17.83 6.32 5.45
N LYS A 101 -18.68 7.13 4.81
CA LYS A 101 -18.27 8.36 4.12
C LYS A 101 -17.64 9.37 5.06
#